data_AF-A0A819L7D7-F1
#
_entry.id   AF-A0A819L7D7-F1
#
_cell.length_a   1.000
_cell.length_b   1.000
_cell.length_c   1.000
_cell.angle_alpha   90.00
_cell.angle_beta   90.00
_cell.angle_gamma   90.00
#
_symmetry.space_group_name_H-M   'P 1'
#
loop_
_entity.id
_entity.type
_entity.pdbx_description
1 polymer ?
#
loop_
_entity_poly.entity_id
_entity_poly.type
_entity_poly.pdbx_seq_one_letter_code
_entity_poly.pdbx_strand_id
1 'polypeptide(L)'
;MNLNKILLSIFLIAPTIDVCRTVSTKLPAIYYGNQGWAMREIEYISSWIGKRPIVILLFTDWCNTSMNNLFNYQLNNIWNNRSIPVITWELFGCGGSSQSGIMQLVRNNTYDTYINQFGDRLKLWLAGNDGVLGSNDDRRAYLRL
;
A
#
# COMPACT_ATOMS: atom_id res chain seq x y z
N MET A 1 55.75 35.30 35.87
CA MET A 1 54.90 36.27 35.14
C MET A 1 54.78 35.80 33.69
N ASN A 2 53.55 35.77 33.18
CA ASN A 2 53.06 34.87 32.13
C ASN A 2 53.63 35.09 30.71
N LEU A 3 54.01 33.97 30.08
CA LEU A 3 54.11 33.79 28.64
C LEU A 3 52.69 33.55 28.07
N ASN A 4 52.08 34.56 27.44
CA ASN A 4 50.81 34.37 26.74
C ASN A 4 51.06 33.64 25.41
N LYS A 5 50.75 32.35 25.38
CA LYS A 5 50.68 31.53 24.17
C LYS A 5 49.40 31.87 23.41
N ILE A 6 49.54 32.41 22.21
CA ILE A 6 48.46 32.58 21.23
C ILE A 6 48.09 31.19 20.69
N LEU A 7 46.90 30.70 21.03
CA LEU A 7 46.33 29.51 20.40
C LEU A 7 45.72 29.92 19.05
N LEU A 8 46.28 29.40 17.96
CA LEU A 8 45.75 29.52 16.62
C LEU A 8 44.64 28.47 16.43
N SER A 9 43.38 28.89 16.47
CA SER A 9 42.23 28.02 16.17
C SER A 9 42.06 27.90 14.65
N ILE A 10 42.50 26.78 14.07
CA ILE A 10 42.22 26.44 12.68
C ILE A 10 40.77 25.95 12.59
N PHE A 11 39.87 26.80 12.10
CA PHE A 11 38.53 26.41 11.69
C PHE A 11 38.64 25.68 10.33
N LEU A 12 38.58 24.34 10.34
CA LEU A 12 38.36 23.57 9.12
C LEU A 12 36.92 23.79 8.67
N ILE A 13 36.74 24.65 7.68
CA ILE A 13 35.48 24.76 6.92
C ILE A 13 35.42 23.52 6.03
N ALA A 14 34.79 22.45 6.52
CA ALA A 14 34.46 21.31 5.69
C ALA A 14 33.40 21.78 4.66
N PRO A 15 33.61 21.63 3.34
CA PRO A 15 32.58 21.92 2.38
C PRO A 15 31.40 20.98 2.65
N THR A 16 30.25 21.55 3.02
CA THR A 16 28.99 20.83 3.01
C THR A 16 28.68 20.52 1.57
N ILE A 17 29.05 19.32 1.13
CA ILE A 17 28.61 18.77 -0.13
C ILE A 17 27.11 18.59 0.04
N ASP A 18 26.33 19.54 -0.49
CA ASP A 18 24.89 19.40 -0.66
C ASP A 18 24.68 18.25 -1.63
N VAL A 19 24.59 17.04 -1.08
CA VAL A 19 24.08 15.90 -1.81
C VAL A 19 22.59 16.17 -1.99
N CYS A 20 22.26 16.87 -3.07
CA CYS A 20 20.88 16.99 -3.54
C CYS A 20 20.40 15.57 -3.85
N ARG A 21 19.77 14.93 -2.86
CA ARG A 21 19.25 13.58 -2.99
C ARG A 21 18.12 13.64 -4.01
N THR A 22 18.35 13.11 -5.20
CA THR A 22 17.30 12.94 -6.20
C THR A 22 16.23 12.06 -5.58
N VAL A 23 15.11 12.64 -5.15
CA VAL A 23 13.99 11.89 -4.61
C VAL A 23 13.38 11.13 -5.78
N SER A 24 13.69 9.84 -5.87
CA SER A 24 13.01 8.95 -6.82
C SER A 24 11.52 8.98 -6.51
N THR A 25 10.72 9.51 -7.44
CA THR A 25 9.26 9.50 -7.37
C THR A 25 8.66 8.13 -7.70
N LYS A 26 9.49 7.16 -8.10
CA LYS A 26 9.05 5.79 -8.41
C LYS A 26 8.78 5.01 -7.13
N LEU A 27 7.57 4.50 -6.99
CA LEU A 27 7.17 3.61 -5.91
C LEU A 27 7.47 2.15 -6.30
N PRO A 28 8.40 1.44 -5.63
CA PRO A 28 8.64 0.03 -5.90
C PRO A 28 7.42 -0.79 -5.47
N ALA A 29 6.89 -1.57 -6.40
CA ALA A 29 5.74 -2.44 -6.20
C ALA A 29 6.14 -3.91 -6.34
N ILE A 30 5.46 -4.79 -5.61
CA ILE A 30 5.64 -6.24 -5.74
C ILE A 30 4.30 -6.98 -5.64
N TYR A 31 4.15 -8.03 -6.43
CA TYR A 31 3.23 -9.13 -6.17
C TYR A 31 4.07 -10.34 -5.74
N TYR A 32 3.68 -11.01 -4.66
CA TYR A 32 4.46 -12.11 -4.10
C TYR A 32 3.62 -13.37 -3.85
N GLY A 33 2.45 -13.49 -4.49
CA GLY A 33 1.63 -14.70 -4.48
C GLY A 33 0.63 -14.81 -3.32
N ASN A 34 0.93 -14.25 -2.15
CA ASN A 34 0.14 -14.52 -0.94
C ASN A 34 -0.90 -13.45 -0.57
N GLN A 35 -1.35 -12.63 -1.54
CA GLN A 35 -2.44 -11.65 -1.40
C GLN A 35 -2.50 -10.82 -0.08
N GLY A 36 -1.37 -10.50 0.56
CA GLY A 36 -1.37 -9.74 1.82
C GLY A 36 -1.37 -10.58 3.10
N TRP A 37 -1.24 -11.90 3.04
CA TRP A 37 -1.23 -12.77 4.23
C TRP A 37 0.15 -12.92 4.86
N ALA A 38 1.17 -13.24 4.07
CA ALA A 38 2.53 -13.48 4.57
C ALA A 38 3.44 -12.25 4.46
N MET A 39 3.16 -11.18 5.21
CA MET A 39 4.01 -9.97 5.20
C MET A 39 5.46 -10.24 5.63
N ARG A 40 5.71 -11.31 6.39
CA ARG A 40 7.06 -11.75 6.73
C ARG A 40 7.91 -12.16 5.51
N GLU A 41 7.29 -12.73 4.48
CA GLU A 41 8.01 -13.04 3.23
C GLU A 41 8.44 -11.77 2.49
N ILE A 42 7.63 -10.71 2.58
CA ILE A 42 8.00 -9.38 2.06
C ILE A 42 9.21 -8.81 2.81
N GLU A 43 9.32 -9.02 4.13
CA GLU A 43 10.50 -8.62 4.91
C GLU A 43 11.76 -9.33 4.41
N TYR A 44 11.67 -10.63 4.11
CA TYR A 44 12.79 -11.40 3.53
C TYR A 44 13.18 -10.90 2.14
N ILE A 45 12.21 -10.66 1.25
CA ILE A 45 12.49 -10.08 -0.06
C ILE A 45 13.12 -8.68 0.08
N SER A 46 12.65 -7.89 1.05
CA SER A 46 13.19 -6.56 1.32
C SER A 46 14.65 -6.61 1.76
N SER A 47 15.04 -7.61 2.56
CA SER A 47 16.42 -7.78 3.00
C SER A 47 17.34 -8.21 1.84
N TRP A 48 16.84 -9.02 0.92
CA TRP A 48 17.59 -9.44 -0.27
C TRP A 48 17.80 -8.31 -1.28
N ILE A 49 16.77 -7.49 -1.51
CA ILE A 49 16.83 -6.37 -2.47
C ILE A 49 17.48 -5.13 -1.84
N GLY A 50 17.63 -5.09 -0.51
CA GLY A 50 18.09 -3.91 0.24
C GLY A 50 17.10 -2.74 0.18
N LYS A 51 15.86 -2.98 -0.27
CA LYS A 51 14.79 -1.99 -0.34
C LYS A 51 13.45 -2.64 -0.04
N ARG A 52 12.65 -1.96 0.76
CA ARG A 52 11.27 -2.33 1.06
C ARG A 52 10.34 -1.94 -0.09
N PRO A 53 9.51 -2.86 -0.60
CA PRO A 53 8.41 -2.51 -1.50
C PRO A 53 7.42 -1.56 -0.81
N ILE A 54 7.20 -0.40 -1.40
CA ILE A 54 6.23 0.58 -0.89
C ILE A 54 4.81 0.14 -1.24
N VAL A 55 4.65 -0.55 -2.37
CA VAL A 55 3.35 -0.97 -2.88
C VAL A 55 3.27 -2.49 -2.92
N ILE A 56 2.18 -3.05 -2.39
CA ILE A 56 1.90 -4.49 -2.46
C ILE A 56 0.68 -4.71 -3.34
N LEU A 57 0.87 -5.46 -4.40
CA LEU A 57 -0.22 -5.85 -5.29
C LEU A 57 -0.94 -7.07 -4.73
N LEU A 58 -2.27 -7.05 -4.80
CA LEU A 58 -3.13 -8.18 -4.48
C LEU A 58 -4.24 -8.30 -5.53
N PHE A 59 -4.89 -9.46 -5.54
CA PHE A 59 -6.00 -9.78 -6.41
C PHE A 59 -7.21 -10.16 -5.56
N THR A 60 -8.40 -9.75 -5.98
CA THR A 60 -9.66 -10.11 -5.34
C THR A 60 -10.74 -10.31 -6.40
N ASP A 61 -11.59 -11.30 -6.21
CA ASP A 61 -12.72 -11.60 -7.09
C ASP A 61 -14.03 -10.98 -6.56
N TRP A 62 -15.14 -11.21 -7.28
CA TRP A 62 -16.44 -10.60 -6.98
C TRP A 62 -17.27 -11.43 -5.98
N CYS A 63 -16.61 -11.92 -4.92
CA CYS A 63 -17.22 -12.81 -3.95
C CYS A 63 -17.19 -12.25 -2.52
N ASN A 64 -18.25 -12.52 -1.78
CA ASN A 64 -18.37 -12.04 -0.39
C ASN A 64 -17.26 -12.57 0.51
N THR A 65 -16.84 -13.83 0.34
CA THR A 65 -15.72 -14.40 1.10
C THR A 65 -14.42 -13.65 0.83
N SER A 66 -14.10 -13.38 -0.43
CA SER A 66 -12.90 -12.64 -0.82
C SER A 66 -12.94 -11.19 -0.35
N MET A 67 -14.10 -10.53 -0.47
CA MET A 67 -14.31 -9.18 0.07
C MET A 67 -14.13 -9.15 1.59
N ASN A 68 -14.65 -10.15 2.31
CA ASN A 68 -14.46 -10.27 3.75
C ASN A 68 -13.00 -10.43 4.11
N ASN A 69 -12.28 -11.30 3.41
CA ASN A 69 -10.85 -11.51 3.63
C ASN A 69 -10.04 -10.24 3.36
N LEU A 70 -10.36 -9.54 2.28
CA LEU A 70 -9.71 -8.30 1.87
C LEU A 70 -9.74 -7.26 2.99
N PHE A 71 -10.94 -6.90 3.44
CA PHE A 71 -11.12 -5.81 4.39
C PHE A 71 -10.82 -6.20 5.84
N ASN A 72 -11.06 -7.45 6.22
CA ASN A 72 -10.84 -7.87 7.61
C ASN A 72 -9.36 -8.14 7.90
N TYR A 73 -8.59 -8.59 6.89
CA TYR A 73 -7.23 -9.06 7.11
C TYR A 73 -6.23 -8.46 6.13
N GLN A 74 -6.38 -8.68 4.82
CA GLN A 74 -5.31 -8.43 3.85
C GLN A 74 -4.90 -6.95 3.81
N LEU A 75 -5.86 -6.03 3.75
CA LEU A 75 -5.57 -4.60 3.73
C LEU A 75 -4.89 -4.13 5.03
N ASN A 76 -5.35 -4.63 6.18
CA ASN A 76 -4.76 -4.28 7.47
C ASN A 76 -3.34 -4.85 7.60
N ASN A 77 -3.09 -6.07 7.15
CA ASN A 77 -1.75 -6.66 7.14
C ASN A 77 -0.79 -5.84 6.29
N ILE A 78 -1.21 -5.43 5.08
CA ILE A 78 -0.38 -4.61 4.19
C ILE A 78 -0.14 -3.22 4.77
N TRP A 79 -1.16 -2.59 5.36
CA TRP A 79 -1.05 -1.27 5.96
C TRP A 79 -0.18 -1.27 7.22
N ASN A 80 -0.38 -2.22 8.12
CA ASN A 80 0.49 -2.46 9.29
C ASN A 80 1.90 -2.83 8.86
N ASN A 81 2.01 -3.46 7.68
CA ASN A 81 3.19 -3.53 6.84
C ASN A 81 4.02 -2.24 6.89
N ARG A 82 3.37 -1.08 6.72
CA ARG A 82 3.87 0.18 6.15
C ARG A 82 4.03 0.12 4.63
N SER A 83 3.11 -0.55 3.96
CA SER A 83 2.97 -0.54 2.50
C SER A 83 1.56 -0.12 2.10
N ILE A 84 1.43 0.29 0.84
CA ILE A 84 0.17 0.72 0.22
C ILE A 84 -0.36 -0.44 -0.64
N PRO A 85 -1.59 -0.94 -0.42
CA PRO A 85 -2.19 -1.96 -1.27
C PRO A 85 -2.53 -1.41 -2.67
N VAL A 86 -2.25 -2.20 -3.71
CA VAL A 86 -2.91 -2.11 -5.02
C VAL A 86 -3.88 -3.28 -5.11
N ILE A 87 -5.18 -2.97 -5.10
CA ILE A 87 -6.26 -3.93 -5.19
C ILE A 87 -6.55 -4.14 -6.68
N THR A 88 -6.27 -5.33 -7.20
CA THR A 88 -6.69 -5.73 -8.55
C THR A 88 -8.03 -6.43 -8.46
N TRP A 89 -9.03 -5.94 -9.18
CA TRP A 89 -10.35 -6.53 -9.20
C TRP A 89 -10.48 -7.49 -10.39
N GLU A 90 -10.65 -8.77 -10.10
CA GLU A 90 -10.80 -9.80 -11.11
C GLU A 90 -12.28 -10.08 -11.35
N LEU A 91 -12.75 -9.88 -12.60
CA LEU A 91 -14.13 -10.11 -13.03
C LEU A 91 -14.45 -11.60 -13.20
N PHE A 92 -14.01 -12.45 -12.26
CA PHE A 92 -14.37 -13.85 -12.19
C PHE A 92 -15.55 -14.06 -11.25
N GLY A 93 -16.40 -15.02 -11.56
CA GLY A 93 -17.39 -15.54 -10.64
C GLY A 93 -16.72 -16.31 -9.51
N CYS A 94 -17.46 -16.61 -8.46
CA CYS A 94 -16.91 -17.31 -7.31
C CYS A 94 -16.32 -18.66 -7.67
N GLY A 95 -15.12 -18.92 -7.15
CA GLY A 95 -14.33 -20.11 -7.49
C GLY A 95 -13.71 -20.07 -8.89
N GLY A 96 -13.53 -18.89 -9.49
CA GLY A 96 -12.93 -18.74 -10.82
C GLY A 96 -13.89 -19.11 -11.96
N SER A 97 -15.21 -19.11 -11.69
CA SER A 97 -16.22 -19.41 -12.70
C SER A 97 -16.31 -18.30 -13.74
N SER A 98 -16.49 -18.69 -15.01
CA SER A 98 -16.78 -17.73 -16.07
C SER A 98 -18.10 -17.02 -15.79
N GLN A 99 -18.11 -15.70 -15.94
CA GLN A 99 -19.33 -14.91 -15.82
C GLN A 99 -20.00 -14.74 -17.19
N SER A 100 -21.30 -14.43 -17.17
CA SER A 100 -21.98 -13.92 -18.35
C SER A 100 -21.33 -12.61 -18.83
N GLY A 101 -21.55 -12.23 -20.10
CA GLY A 101 -21.01 -10.97 -20.62
C GLY A 101 -21.47 -9.74 -19.82
N ILE A 102 -20.61 -8.72 -19.74
CA ILE A 102 -20.82 -7.52 -18.90
C ILE A 102 -22.18 -6.83 -19.12
N MET A 103 -22.68 -6.80 -20.36
CA MET A 103 -23.99 -6.21 -20.67
C MET A 103 -25.15 -6.91 -19.96
N GLN A 104 -25.06 -8.23 -19.78
CA GLN A 104 -26.10 -9.00 -19.08
C GLN A 104 -26.04 -8.75 -17.57
N LEU A 105 -24.82 -8.67 -17.02
CA LEU A 105 -24.59 -8.39 -15.60
C LEU A 105 -25.13 -7.01 -15.21
N VAL A 106 -24.84 -5.99 -16.03
CA VAL A 106 -25.33 -4.62 -15.81
C VAL A 106 -26.84 -4.54 -15.97
N ARG A 107 -27.41 -5.13 -17.04
CA ARG A 107 -28.87 -5.11 -17.26
C ARG A 107 -29.64 -5.72 -16.09
N ASN A 108 -29.08 -6.75 -15.48
CA ASN A 108 -29.71 -7.48 -14.38
C ASN A 108 -29.33 -6.94 -12.99
N ASN A 109 -28.54 -5.84 -12.90
CA ASN A 109 -28.01 -5.30 -11.65
C ASN A 109 -27.33 -6.38 -10.79
N THR A 110 -26.66 -7.36 -11.42
CA THR A 110 -26.21 -8.60 -10.76
C THR A 110 -25.24 -8.34 -9.61
N TYR A 111 -24.46 -7.26 -9.71
CA TYR A 111 -23.39 -6.95 -8.76
C TYR A 111 -23.49 -5.55 -8.14
N ASP A 112 -24.57 -4.81 -8.37
CA ASP A 112 -24.74 -3.44 -7.86
C ASP A 112 -24.63 -3.41 -6.33
N THR A 113 -25.30 -4.34 -5.65
CA THR A 113 -25.21 -4.50 -4.19
C THR A 113 -23.77 -4.79 -3.75
N TYR A 114 -23.06 -5.65 -4.48
CA TYR A 114 -21.67 -5.99 -4.16
C TYR A 114 -20.74 -4.78 -4.35
N ILE A 115 -20.86 -4.05 -5.47
CA ILE A 115 -20.07 -2.85 -5.76
C ILE A 115 -20.32 -1.77 -4.70
N ASN A 116 -21.58 -1.54 -4.31
CA ASN A 116 -21.93 -0.59 -3.26
C ASN A 116 -21.32 -0.99 -1.91
N GLN A 117 -21.48 -2.25 -1.50
CA GLN A 117 -20.87 -2.76 -0.26
C GLN A 117 -19.34 -2.67 -0.28
N PHE A 118 -18.72 -2.98 -1.41
CA PHE A 118 -17.28 -2.84 -1.58
C PHE A 118 -16.84 -1.38 -1.41
N GLY A 119 -17.56 -0.45 -2.04
CA GLY A 119 -17.33 0.99 -1.93
C GLY A 119 -17.46 1.49 -0.49
N ASP A 120 -18.52 1.10 0.21
CA ASP A 120 -18.76 1.48 1.61
C ASP A 120 -17.66 0.97 2.54
N ARG A 121 -17.24 -0.30 2.36
CA ARG A 121 -16.16 -0.89 3.16
C ARG A 121 -14.81 -0.26 2.84
N LEU A 122 -14.54 0.06 1.57
CA LEU A 122 -13.33 0.76 1.18
C LEU A 122 -13.30 2.17 1.78
N LYS A 123 -14.41 2.90 1.74
CA LYS A 123 -14.56 4.21 2.37
C LYS A 123 -14.24 4.15 3.87
N LEU A 124 -14.84 3.18 4.58
CA LEU A 124 -14.60 2.98 6.01
C LEU A 124 -13.14 2.62 6.29
N TRP A 125 -12.54 1.74 5.48
CA TRP A 125 -11.14 1.35 5.67
C TRP A 125 -10.18 2.50 5.37
N LEU A 126 -10.47 3.34 4.37
CA LEU A 126 -9.67 4.51 4.04
C LEU A 126 -9.71 5.56 5.14
N ALA A 127 -10.83 5.69 5.85
CA ALA A 127 -11.02 6.64 6.97
C ALA A 127 -10.20 6.32 8.23
N GLY A 128 -9.20 5.44 8.15
CA GLY A 128 -8.28 5.21 9.27
C GLY A 128 -8.93 4.54 10.48
N ASN A 129 -8.40 4.87 11.65
CA ASN A 129 -8.87 4.41 12.95
C ASN A 129 -9.92 5.36 13.55
N ASP A 130 -9.89 6.65 13.21
CA ASP A 130 -10.86 7.63 13.69
C ASP A 130 -12.21 7.57 12.96
N GLY A 131 -12.24 6.93 11.78
CA GLY A 131 -13.44 6.73 10.98
C GLY A 131 -13.88 7.98 10.21
N VAL A 132 -13.03 9.02 10.15
CA VAL A 132 -13.31 10.30 9.50
C VAL A 132 -12.39 10.49 8.29
N LEU A 133 -12.95 10.42 7.08
CA LEU A 133 -12.19 10.71 5.88
C LEU A 133 -11.68 12.16 5.84
N GLY A 134 -10.46 12.34 5.37
CA GLY A 134 -9.77 13.62 5.28
C GLY A 134 -9.02 14.00 6.57
N SER A 135 -8.90 13.07 7.51
CA SER A 135 -8.10 13.22 8.72
C SER A 135 -6.63 12.90 8.47
N ASN A 136 -5.82 12.93 9.53
CA ASN A 136 -4.39 12.64 9.46
C ASN A 136 -4.06 11.13 9.43
N ASP A 137 -5.01 10.26 9.76
CA ASP A 137 -4.81 8.80 9.78
C ASP A 137 -5.47 8.08 8.60
N ASP A 138 -5.92 8.84 7.60
CA ASP A 138 -6.39 8.32 6.31
C ASP A 138 -5.39 7.31 5.72
N ARG A 139 -5.91 6.13 5.42
CA ARG A 139 -5.17 5.08 4.72
C ARG A 139 -5.16 5.36 3.22
N ARG A 140 -4.25 4.72 2.50
CA ARG A 140 -4.16 4.83 1.04
C ARG A 140 -4.29 3.45 0.41
N ALA A 141 -4.97 3.38 -0.73
CA ALA A 141 -5.01 2.22 -1.60
C ALA A 141 -5.06 2.68 -3.05
N TYR A 142 -4.56 1.86 -3.95
CA TYR A 142 -4.77 1.99 -5.38
C TYR A 142 -5.73 0.91 -5.85
N LEU A 143 -6.63 1.26 -6.78
CA LEU A 143 -7.53 0.32 -7.42
C LEU A 143 -7.05 0.09 -8.86
N ARG A 144 -6.94 -1.17 -9.27
CA ARG A 144 -6.65 -1.60 -10.64
C ARG A 144 -7.85 -2.42 -11.15
N LEU A 145 -8.53 -1.88 -12.15
CA LEU A 145 -9.70 -2.45 -12.81
C LEU A 145 -9.29 -3.18 -14.09
#